data_AF-A0A4Z0JI07-F1
#
_entry.id   AF-A0A4Z0JI07-F1
#
_cell.length_a   1.000
_cell.length_b   1.000
_cell.length_c   1.000
_cell.angle_alpha   90.00
_cell.angle_beta   90.00
_cell.angle_gamma   90.00
#
_symmetry.space_group_name_H-M   'P 1'
#
loop_
_entity.id
_entity.type
_entity.pdbx_description
1 polymer ?
#
loop_
_entity_poly.entity_id
_entity_poly.type
_entity_poly.pdbx_seq_one_letter_code
_entity_poly.pdbx_strand_id
1 'polypeptide(L)'
;MSKASDKDKKNFLLGHFLYMSAENSNGGILEEYLASILEPRNWIWCSGESYTAVDFCYIKDKDNVKLLQIKNKYNTENSSSSKIRTGTKIIKWYRLGKPKASNKFEPIPNWDELIELINANDELRQLLNEKSYQNFIERNSILTLKNK
;
A
#
# COMPACT_ATOMS: atom_id res chain seq x y z
N MET A 1 -3.45 -35.47 -21.33
CA MET A 1 -3.78 -34.19 -20.65
C MET A 1 -5.27 -34.19 -20.34
N SER A 2 -5.67 -34.40 -19.08
CA SER A 2 -7.09 -34.29 -18.70
C SER A 2 -7.50 -32.82 -18.80
N LYS A 3 -8.55 -32.53 -19.58
CA LYS A 3 -9.18 -31.21 -19.60
C LYS A 3 -9.79 -30.96 -18.22
N ALA A 4 -9.48 -29.81 -17.61
CA ALA A 4 -10.12 -29.39 -16.35
C ALA A 4 -11.64 -29.45 -16.49
N SER A 5 -12.33 -29.98 -15.48
CA SER A 5 -13.79 -30.08 -15.51
C SER A 5 -14.41 -28.68 -15.51
N ASP A 6 -15.65 -28.55 -15.98
CA ASP A 6 -16.32 -27.25 -15.98
C ASP A 6 -16.55 -26.71 -14.56
N LYS A 7 -16.58 -27.60 -13.56
CA LYS A 7 -16.56 -27.25 -12.14
C LYS A 7 -15.21 -26.63 -11.74
N ASP A 8 -14.10 -27.22 -12.16
CA ASP A 8 -12.75 -26.70 -11.86
C ASP A 8 -12.52 -25.32 -12.50
N LYS A 9 -13.01 -25.13 -13.73
CA LYS A 9 -12.93 -23.82 -14.40
C LYS A 9 -13.74 -22.74 -13.66
N LYS A 10 -14.95 -23.06 -13.21
CA LYS A 10 -15.78 -22.14 -12.42
C LYS A 10 -15.13 -21.77 -11.09
N ASN A 11 -14.57 -22.75 -10.39
CA ASN A 11 -13.83 -22.51 -9.14
C ASN A 11 -12.60 -21.63 -9.36
N PHE A 12 -11.85 -21.87 -10.44
CA PHE A 12 -10.71 -21.04 -10.81
C PHE A 12 -11.11 -19.59 -11.10
N LEU A 13 -12.17 -19.38 -11.90
CA LEU A 13 -12.72 -18.05 -12.20
C LEU A 13 -13.15 -17.33 -10.92
N LEU A 14 -13.91 -18.00 -10.05
CA LEU A 14 -14.35 -17.42 -8.79
C LEU A 14 -13.17 -17.04 -7.89
N GLY A 15 -12.19 -17.94 -7.73
CA GLY A 15 -10.98 -17.67 -6.95
C GLY A 15 -10.17 -16.50 -7.51
N HIS A 16 -10.06 -16.40 -8.84
CA HIS A 16 -9.41 -15.28 -9.49
C HIS A 16 -10.13 -13.96 -9.20
N PHE A 17 -11.46 -13.89 -9.32
CA PHE A 17 -12.21 -12.68 -9.02
C PHE A 17 -12.07 -12.25 -7.56
N LEU A 18 -12.18 -13.20 -6.61
CA LEU A 18 -11.99 -12.93 -5.19
C LEU A 18 -10.58 -12.39 -4.90
N TYR A 19 -9.56 -13.00 -5.51
CA TYR A 19 -8.18 -12.55 -5.35
C TYR A 19 -7.96 -11.15 -5.94
N MET A 20 -8.50 -10.88 -7.13
CA MET A 20 -8.44 -9.55 -7.75
C MET A 20 -9.13 -8.48 -6.90
N SER A 21 -10.31 -8.79 -6.34
CA SER A 21 -11.01 -7.89 -5.41
C SER A 21 -10.16 -7.62 -4.18
N ALA A 22 -9.57 -8.65 -3.56
CA ALA A 22 -8.69 -8.49 -2.41
C ALA A 22 -7.43 -7.67 -2.75
N GLU A 23 -6.79 -7.91 -3.90
CA GLU A 23 -5.63 -7.14 -4.35
C GLU A 23 -5.98 -5.67 -4.61
N ASN A 24 -7.12 -5.40 -5.24
CA ASN A 24 -7.57 -4.06 -5.55
C ASN A 24 -7.91 -3.26 -4.28
N SER A 25 -8.49 -3.88 -3.27
CA SER A 25 -8.79 -3.24 -1.98
C SER A 25 -7.55 -3.00 -1.12
N ASN A 26 -6.48 -3.77 -1.34
CA ASN A 26 -5.30 -3.77 -0.48
C ASN A 26 -4.56 -2.41 -0.48
N GLY A 27 -4.61 -1.67 -1.59
CA GLY A 27 -4.05 -0.31 -1.67
C GLY A 27 -4.72 0.65 -0.69
N GLY A 28 -6.06 0.70 -0.70
CA GLY A 28 -6.82 1.55 0.21
C GLY A 28 -6.63 1.19 1.68
N ILE A 29 -6.57 -0.10 2.01
CA ILE A 29 -6.31 -0.55 3.40
C ILE A 29 -4.91 -0.15 3.86
N LEU A 30 -3.91 -0.20 2.97
CA LEU A 30 -2.56 0.27 3.27
C LEU A 30 -2.53 1.79 3.51
N GLU A 31 -3.23 2.56 2.69
CA GLU A 31 -3.36 4.01 2.89
C GLU A 31 -4.07 4.33 4.20
N GLU A 32 -5.18 3.67 4.51
CA GLU A 32 -5.92 3.86 5.76
C GLU A 32 -5.05 3.55 7.00
N TYR A 33 -4.27 2.46 6.93
CA TYR A 33 -3.31 2.14 7.97
C TYR A 33 -2.29 3.27 8.16
N LEU A 34 -1.69 3.73 7.07
CA LEU A 34 -0.71 4.82 7.12
C LEU A 34 -1.34 6.13 7.62
N ALA A 35 -2.57 6.45 7.22
CA ALA A 35 -3.29 7.62 7.72
C ALA A 35 -3.44 7.57 9.24
N SER A 36 -3.84 6.42 9.79
CA SER A 36 -4.03 6.25 11.24
C SER A 36 -2.78 6.54 12.08
N ILE A 37 -1.58 6.44 11.50
CA ILE A 37 -0.30 6.66 12.19
C ILE A 37 0.40 7.97 11.78
N LEU A 38 0.20 8.44 10.55
CA LEU A 38 0.88 9.60 9.98
C LEU A 38 0.10 10.90 10.22
N GLU A 39 -1.24 10.88 10.20
CA GLU A 39 -2.05 12.08 10.43
C GLU A 39 -1.81 12.72 11.80
N PRO A 40 -1.70 11.95 12.91
CA PRO A 40 -1.31 12.51 14.20
C PRO A 40 0.08 13.19 14.21
N ARG A 41 0.88 13.00 13.16
CA ARG A 41 2.25 13.53 12.99
C ARG A 41 2.32 14.58 11.88
N ASN A 42 1.20 15.25 11.60
CA ASN A 42 1.07 16.36 10.64
C ASN A 42 1.26 15.97 9.16
N TRP A 43 1.19 14.68 8.84
CA TRP A 43 0.94 14.29 7.46
C TRP A 43 -0.54 14.48 7.15
N ILE A 44 -0.85 14.75 5.89
CA ILE A 44 -2.22 14.91 5.41
C ILE A 44 -2.45 13.76 4.44
N TRP A 45 -3.49 12.96 4.68
CA TRP A 45 -3.93 11.94 3.75
C TRP A 45 -4.75 12.57 2.63
N CYS A 46 -4.26 12.48 1.40
CA CYS A 46 -4.90 13.03 0.20
C CYS A 46 -5.93 12.05 -0.37
N SER A 47 -6.91 11.64 0.44
CA SER A 47 -7.92 10.67 0.02
C SER A 47 -8.76 11.17 -1.17
N GLY A 48 -9.30 10.23 -1.96
CA GLY A 48 -10.27 10.51 -3.02
C GLY A 48 -9.70 11.24 -4.26
N GLU A 49 -8.42 11.03 -4.59
CA GLU A 49 -7.74 11.66 -5.75
C GLU A 49 -7.63 13.19 -5.69
N SER A 50 -7.71 13.78 -4.49
CA SER A 50 -7.62 15.23 -4.28
C SER A 50 -6.35 15.86 -4.89
N TYR A 51 -5.25 15.12 -4.92
CA TYR A 51 -4.06 15.42 -5.71
C TYR A 51 -3.69 14.23 -6.59
N THR A 52 -3.51 14.47 -7.89
CA THR A 52 -3.19 13.38 -8.80
C THR A 52 -1.82 12.76 -8.46
N ALA A 53 -1.81 11.44 -8.27
CA ALA A 53 -0.62 10.66 -7.95
C ALA A 53 0.08 11.02 -6.62
N VAL A 54 -0.63 11.65 -5.68
CA VAL A 54 -0.16 11.91 -4.32
C VAL A 54 -1.17 11.33 -3.34
N ASP A 55 -0.69 10.47 -2.44
CA ASP A 55 -1.52 9.85 -1.41
C ASP A 55 -1.30 10.53 -0.05
N PHE A 56 -0.09 11.03 0.22
CA PHE A 56 0.20 11.80 1.43
C PHE A 56 1.03 13.05 1.13
N CYS A 57 0.75 14.14 1.85
CA CYS A 57 1.64 15.30 1.86
C CYS A 57 2.01 15.73 3.28
N TYR A 58 3.23 16.24 3.43
CA TYR A 58 3.72 16.89 4.63
C TYR A 58 4.17 18.30 4.29
N ILE A 59 3.63 19.29 4.99
CA ILE A 59 3.88 20.70 4.75
C ILE A 59 4.38 21.32 6.05
N LYS A 60 5.67 21.60 6.14
CA LYS A 60 6.25 22.36 7.25
C LYS A 60 6.30 23.85 6.96
N ASP A 61 6.71 24.20 5.74
CA ASP A 61 6.73 25.55 5.17
C ASP A 61 6.76 25.46 3.63
N LYS A 62 6.88 26.61 2.95
CA LYS A 62 6.86 26.68 1.47
C LYS A 62 7.98 25.89 0.79
N ASP A 63 9.13 25.74 1.44
CA ASP A 63 10.29 25.07 0.87
C ASP A 63 10.41 23.61 1.35
N ASN A 64 9.78 23.29 2.48
CA ASN A 64 9.76 21.97 3.10
C ASN A 64 8.41 21.26 2.88
N VAL A 65 8.14 20.90 1.63
CA VAL A 65 7.00 20.07 1.22
C VAL A 65 7.49 18.69 0.80
N LYS A 66 6.90 17.63 1.37
CA LYS A 66 7.07 16.24 0.92
C LYS A 66 5.76 15.72 0.35
N LEU A 67 5.82 15.13 -0.83
CA LEU A 67 4.70 14.47 -1.50
C LEU A 67 5.03 12.99 -1.65
N LEU A 68 4.18 12.12 -1.12
CA LEU A 68 4.37 10.67 -1.16
C LEU A 68 3.26 10.02 -1.98
N GLN A 69 3.68 9.08 -2.83
CA GLN A 69 2.82 8.10 -3.46
C GLN A 69 3.10 6.73 -2.84
N ILE A 70 2.05 6.06 -2.37
CA ILE A 70 2.06 4.76 -1.74
C ILE A 70 1.63 3.71 -2.75
N LYS A 71 2.34 2.58 -2.76
CA LYS A 71 2.02 1.41 -3.57
C LYS A 71 2.11 0.15 -2.74
N ASN A 72 1.21 -0.80 -2.98
CA ASN A 72 1.27 -2.07 -2.26
C ASN A 72 2.46 -2.94 -2.73
N LYS A 73 2.80 -2.91 -4.03
CA LYS A 73 3.91 -3.68 -4.61
C LYS A 73 4.74 -2.83 -5.57
N TYR A 74 6.02 -3.13 -5.71
CA TYR A 74 6.96 -2.41 -6.58
C TYR A 74 6.52 -2.30 -8.05
N ASN A 75 5.75 -3.27 -8.55
CA ASN A 75 5.28 -3.35 -9.93
C ASN A 75 3.84 -2.87 -10.15
N THR A 76 3.20 -2.28 -9.14
CA THR A 76 1.81 -1.76 -9.26
C THR A 76 1.73 -0.40 -9.95
N GLU A 77 2.51 -0.23 -11.01
CA GLU A 77 2.64 1.02 -11.74
C GLU A 77 1.93 0.97 -13.09
N ASN A 78 0.91 1.80 -13.26
CA ASN A 78 0.32 2.07 -14.56
C ASN A 78 1.12 3.18 -15.28
N SER A 79 1.14 3.15 -16.61
CA SER A 79 1.91 4.11 -17.42
C SER A 79 1.49 5.57 -17.24
N SER A 80 0.28 5.83 -16.75
CA SER A 80 -0.24 7.18 -16.48
C SER A 80 0.41 7.78 -15.23
N SER A 81 0.48 7.05 -14.12
CA SER A 81 1.09 7.56 -12.87
C SER A 81 2.60 7.81 -13.00
N SER A 82 3.32 6.95 -13.73
CA SER A 82 4.75 7.16 -13.99
C SER A 82 5.04 8.43 -14.77
N LYS A 83 4.18 8.78 -15.74
CA LYS A 83 4.34 9.99 -16.57
C LYS A 83 4.13 11.26 -15.75
N ILE A 84 3.16 11.27 -14.85
CA ILE A 84 2.87 12.42 -13.97
C ILE A 84 4.02 12.68 -13.00
N ARG A 85 4.71 11.64 -12.51
CA ARG A 85 5.86 11.83 -11.63
C ARG A 85 7.08 12.42 -12.33
N THR A 86 7.21 12.26 -13.65
CA THR A 86 8.37 12.75 -14.40
C THR A 86 8.37 14.28 -14.36
N GLY A 87 9.36 14.87 -13.66
CA GLY A 87 9.48 16.32 -13.47
C GLY A 87 8.78 16.88 -12.23
N THR A 88 8.23 16.03 -11.34
CA THR A 88 7.67 16.46 -10.04
C THR A 88 8.54 16.02 -8.87
N LYS A 89 8.31 16.57 -7.67
CA LYS A 89 8.97 16.17 -6.42
C LYS A 89 8.26 14.99 -5.71
N ILE A 90 7.35 14.30 -6.39
CA ILE A 90 6.57 13.21 -5.81
C ILE A 90 7.48 11.99 -5.62
N ILE A 91 7.64 11.57 -4.38
CA ILE A 91 8.42 10.39 -4.01
C ILE A 91 7.48 9.19 -4.02
N LYS A 92 7.87 8.13 -4.73
CA LYS A 92 7.13 6.86 -4.72
C LYS A 92 7.75 5.92 -3.68
N TRP A 93 6.92 5.38 -2.79
CA TRP A 93 7.27 4.25 -1.93
C TRP A 93 6.35 3.06 -2.23
N TYR A 94 6.86 1.85 -2.00
CA TYR A 94 6.07 0.62 -2.10
C TYR A 94 6.30 -0.26 -0.87
N ARG A 95 5.24 -0.94 -0.40
CA ARG A 95 5.32 -1.86 0.76
C ARG A 95 6.12 -3.12 0.47
N LEU A 96 5.83 -3.77 -0.66
CA LEU A 96 6.43 -5.05 -1.04
C LEU A 96 7.35 -4.89 -2.25
N GLY A 97 8.64 -5.12 -2.02
CA GLY A 97 9.68 -5.12 -3.03
C GLY A 97 9.73 -6.39 -3.87
N LYS A 98 10.69 -6.41 -4.81
CA LYS A 98 10.91 -7.55 -5.69
C LYS A 98 11.39 -8.77 -4.88
N PRO A 99 10.79 -9.96 -5.05
CA PRO A 99 11.27 -11.18 -4.42
C PRO A 99 12.73 -11.46 -4.76
N LYS A 100 13.47 -12.09 -3.83
CA LYS A 100 14.84 -12.55 -4.11
C LYS A 100 14.81 -13.63 -5.19
N ALA A 101 15.86 -13.70 -6.01
CA ALA A 101 15.97 -14.73 -7.04
C ALA A 101 15.88 -16.16 -6.46
N SER A 102 16.35 -16.33 -5.23
CA SER A 102 16.32 -17.59 -4.46
C SER A 102 14.94 -17.97 -3.92
N ASN A 103 14.02 -17.01 -3.72
CA ASN A 103 12.65 -17.28 -3.28
C ASN A 103 11.67 -16.34 -3.98
N LYS A 104 11.05 -16.82 -5.07
CA LYS A 104 10.14 -16.03 -5.91
C LYS A 104 8.76 -15.79 -5.28
N PHE A 105 8.43 -16.52 -4.22
CA PHE A 105 7.10 -16.49 -3.60
C PHE A 105 7.03 -15.55 -2.38
N GLU A 106 8.18 -15.06 -1.92
CA GLU A 106 8.27 -14.21 -0.73
C GLU A 106 8.73 -12.80 -1.13
N PRO A 107 7.80 -11.83 -1.22
CA PRO A 107 8.17 -10.44 -1.43
C PRO A 107 8.86 -9.86 -0.20
N ILE A 108 9.80 -8.95 -0.42
CA ILE A 108 10.59 -8.33 0.67
C ILE A 108 9.84 -7.08 1.15
N PRO A 109 9.47 -6.98 2.44
CA PRO A 109 8.91 -5.75 2.98
C PRO A 109 9.91 -4.60 2.91
N ASN A 110 9.44 -3.39 2.64
CA ASN A 110 10.27 -2.21 2.39
C ASN A 110 9.99 -1.06 3.35
N TRP A 111 9.62 -1.39 4.58
CA TRP A 111 9.23 -0.42 5.61
C TRP A 111 10.39 0.50 6.04
N ASP A 112 11.63 0.00 6.02
CA ASP A 112 12.82 0.77 6.38
C ASP A 112 13.01 1.98 5.46
N GLU A 113 12.75 1.83 4.15
CA GLU A 113 12.81 2.95 3.21
C GLU A 113 11.77 4.03 3.58
N LEU A 114 10.54 3.64 3.97
CA LEU A 114 9.53 4.60 4.41
C LEU A 114 9.95 5.33 5.68
N ILE A 115 10.52 4.59 6.65
CA ILE A 115 11.05 5.14 7.90
C ILE A 115 12.08 6.24 7.63
N GLU A 116 13.01 6.00 6.69
CA GLU A 116 14.00 7.00 6.30
C GLU A 116 13.37 8.18 5.55
N LEU A 117 12.51 7.92 4.57
CA LEU A 117 11.85 8.95 3.76
C LEU A 117 11.09 9.97 4.60
N ILE A 118 10.42 9.51 5.65
CA ILE A 118 9.63 10.39 6.53
C ILE A 118 10.41 10.87 7.76
N ASN A 119 11.67 10.44 7.94
CA ASN A 119 12.46 10.69 9.13
C ASN A 119 11.71 10.30 10.42
N ALA A 120 11.21 9.06 10.45
CA ALA A 120 10.39 8.55 11.54
C ALA A 120 11.15 8.53 12.88
N ASN A 121 10.48 8.96 13.95
CA ASN A 121 10.99 8.81 15.31
C ASN A 121 10.82 7.35 15.80
N ASP A 122 11.38 7.03 16.97
CA ASP A 122 11.38 5.65 17.49
C ASP A 122 9.98 5.08 17.73
N GLU A 123 9.04 5.92 18.15
CA GLU A 123 7.64 5.53 18.32
C GLU A 123 7.01 5.10 16.99
N LEU A 124 7.20 5.90 15.93
CA LEU A 124 6.65 5.61 14.61
C LEU A 124 7.34 4.41 13.96
N ARG A 125 8.64 4.20 14.19
CA ARG A 125 9.38 3.01 13.74
C ARG A 125 8.78 1.71 14.27
N GLN A 126 8.29 1.70 15.51
CA GLN A 126 7.62 0.51 16.09
C GLN A 126 6.27 0.19 15.41
N LEU A 127 5.66 1.17 14.74
CA LEU A 127 4.41 1.02 14.00
C LEU A 127 4.68 0.71 12.52
N LEU A 128 5.73 1.24 11.91
CA LEU A 128 6.02 1.03 10.49
C LEU A 128 6.68 -0.33 10.22
N ASN A 129 5.91 -1.40 10.34
CA ASN A 129 6.33 -2.75 9.98
C ASN A 129 5.14 -3.65 9.60
N GLU A 130 5.47 -4.78 9.01
CA GLU A 130 4.48 -5.72 8.48
C GLU A 130 3.56 -6.30 9.57
N LYS A 131 4.09 -6.56 10.76
CA LYS A 131 3.31 -7.11 11.89
C LYS A 131 2.24 -6.12 12.34
N SER A 132 2.59 -4.85 12.51
CA SER A 132 1.64 -3.80 12.90
C SER A 132 0.58 -3.56 11.82
N TYR A 133 0.97 -3.60 10.54
CA TYR A 133 0.03 -3.54 9.43
C TYR A 133 -0.95 -4.71 9.41
N GLN A 134 -0.47 -5.95 9.57
CA GLN A 134 -1.32 -7.14 9.62
C GLN A 134 -2.29 -7.10 10.80
N ASN A 135 -1.82 -6.67 11.99
CA ASN A 135 -2.67 -6.47 13.15
C ASN A 135 -3.78 -5.43 12.89
N PHE A 136 -3.49 -4.37 12.13
CA PHE A 136 -4.49 -3.38 11.72
C PHE A 136 -5.56 -4.01 10.83
N ILE A 137 -5.17 -4.81 9.83
CA ILE A 137 -6.10 -5.52 8.95
C ILE A 137 -7.00 -6.45 9.76
N GLU A 138 -6.42 -7.28 10.63
CA GLU A 138 -7.17 -8.25 11.43
C GLU A 138 -8.22 -7.57 12.31
N ARG A 139 -7.84 -6.51 13.02
CA ARG A 139 -8.76 -5.76 13.90
C ARG A 139 -9.91 -5.15 13.10
N ASN A 140 -9.62 -4.49 11.98
CA ASN A 140 -10.63 -3.80 11.19
C ASN A 140 -11.52 -4.77 10.41
N SER A 141 -10.99 -5.91 9.96
CA SER A 141 -11.77 -6.97 9.30
C SER A 141 -12.79 -7.61 10.25
N ILE A 142 -12.44 -7.78 11.53
CA ILE A 142 -13.35 -8.34 12.55
C ILE A 142 -14.44 -7.34 12.94
N LEU A 143 -14.13 -6.04 13.00
CA LEU A 143 -15.10 -4.99 13.32
C LEU A 143 -16.18 -4.86 12.24
N THR A 144 -15.84 -5.03 10.95
CA THR A 144 -16.82 -5.01 9.86
C THR A 144 -17.81 -6.19 9.91
N LEU A 145 -17.40 -7.32 10.52
CA LEU A 145 -18.24 -8.51 10.67
C LEU A 145 -19.18 -8.46 11.88
N LYS A 146 -18.86 -7.65 12.91
CA LYS A 146 -19.71 -7.49 14.11
C LYS A 146 -20.80 -6.43 13.94
N ASN A 147 -20.70 -5.58 12.92
CA ASN A 147 -21.65 -4.52 12.61
C ASN A 147 -22.59 -4.87 11.43
N LYS A 148 -22.68 -6.16 11.05
CA LYS A 148 -23.67 -6.73 10.14
C LYS A 148 -24.51 -7.76 10.89
#